data_AF-A0A955U531-F1
#
_entry.id   AF-A0A955U531-F1
#
_cell.length_a   1.000
_cell.length_b   1.000
_cell.length_c   1.000
_cell.angle_alpha   90.00
_cell.angle_beta   90.00
_cell.angle_gamma   90.00
#
_symmetry.space_group_name_H-M   'P 1'
#
loop_
_entity.id
_entity.type
_entity.pdbx_description
1 polymer ?
#
loop_
_entity_poly.entity_id
_entity_poly.type
_entity_poly.pdbx_seq_one_letter_code
_entity_poly.pdbx_strand_id
1 'polypeptide(L)'
;MFVYAGSATGLDTVPSATITTGLADENMGWWLSSRGDTDGDGYTDLLVASAGARGEGGAALYLGGVAGVGTTPVWTVRGTQDDELLGTTVDIGGDVNGDGFADLLLTAWASSNGQAEEGHAELYLGAADGPAGEPAWLVETNQVAANVGSAAFVGDLDGDGFVGITDLNIVLGNWNQNVTPGNPLEGDPNGDGFVGIEDLNEVLGNWNAGTPPAQTAVPEPATLLLFGAGVAAGLRRRM
;
A
#
# COMPACT_ATOMS: atom_id res chain seq x y z
N MET A 1 -5.43 21.97 15.32
CA MET A 1 -6.58 21.04 15.30
C MET A 1 -7.26 21.11 16.65
N PHE A 2 -8.59 21.05 16.68
CA PHE A 2 -9.36 20.96 17.93
C PHE A 2 -9.89 19.54 18.09
N VAL A 3 -9.70 18.96 19.26
CA VAL A 3 -10.28 17.66 19.64
C VAL A 3 -11.47 17.95 20.54
N TYR A 4 -12.60 17.31 20.25
CA TYR A 4 -13.81 17.40 21.05
C TYR A 4 -14.11 16.03 21.64
N ALA A 5 -14.29 15.96 22.96
CA ALA A 5 -14.69 14.73 23.61
C ALA A 5 -16.13 14.35 23.22
N GLY A 6 -16.34 13.06 22.95
CA GLY A 6 -17.67 12.49 22.81
C GLY A 6 -18.27 12.12 24.16
N SER A 7 -19.58 12.29 24.31
CA SER A 7 -20.35 11.82 25.45
C SER A 7 -21.60 11.07 24.98
N ALA A 8 -22.27 10.36 25.89
CA ALA A 8 -23.56 9.73 25.62
C ALA A 8 -24.65 10.73 25.16
N THR A 9 -24.42 12.03 25.36
CA THR A 9 -25.33 13.13 24.96
C THR A 9 -24.85 13.91 23.74
N GLY A 10 -23.74 13.51 23.11
CA GLY A 10 -23.15 14.17 21.94
C GLY A 10 -21.75 14.73 22.21
N LEU A 11 -21.24 15.51 21.26
CA LEU A 11 -19.93 16.16 21.36
C LEU A 11 -19.98 17.37 22.30
N ASP A 12 -18.94 17.54 23.11
CA ASP A 12 -18.78 18.75 23.90
C ASP A 12 -18.64 19.99 23.02
N THR A 13 -19.11 21.13 23.51
CA THR A 13 -19.05 22.41 22.78
C THR A 13 -17.73 23.14 23.00
N VAL A 14 -16.91 22.66 23.94
CA VAL A 14 -15.58 23.16 24.24
C VAL A 14 -14.58 22.08 23.86
N PRO A 15 -13.50 22.41 23.12
CA PRO A 15 -12.50 21.43 22.75
C PRO A 15 -11.80 20.91 24.01
N SER A 16 -11.64 19.59 24.10
CA SER A 16 -10.89 18.92 25.16
C SER A 16 -9.38 19.08 24.98
N ALA A 17 -8.91 19.20 23.74
CA ALA A 17 -7.51 19.48 23.43
C ALA A 17 -7.38 20.37 22.18
N THR A 18 -6.29 21.14 22.14
CA THR A 18 -5.84 21.83 20.92
C THR A 18 -4.47 21.28 20.55
N ILE A 19 -4.39 20.64 19.39
CA ILE A 19 -3.18 19.97 18.91
C ILE A 19 -2.54 20.81 17.80
N THR A 20 -1.23 20.99 17.92
CA THR A 20 -0.35 21.53 16.89
C THR A 20 0.78 20.53 16.68
N THR A 21 0.98 20.05 15.45
CA THR A 21 2.02 19.06 15.13
C THR A 21 3.44 19.60 15.28
N GLY A 22 3.62 20.93 15.26
CA GLY A 22 4.95 21.54 15.30
C GLY A 22 5.79 21.22 14.06
N LEU A 23 5.21 20.51 13.09
CA LEU A 23 5.81 20.23 11.81
C LEU A 23 5.65 21.49 10.95
N ALA A 24 6.77 22.09 10.54
CA ALA A 24 6.77 23.32 9.76
C ALA A 24 6.17 23.07 8.35
N ASP A 25 5.39 24.03 7.85
CA ASP A 25 4.92 24.14 6.45
C ASP A 25 3.91 23.12 5.89
N GLU A 26 3.16 22.41 6.73
CA GLU A 26 2.33 21.29 6.26
C GLU A 26 0.83 21.41 6.58
N ASN A 27 -0.01 20.94 5.63
CA ASN A 27 -1.46 20.81 5.77
C ASN A 27 -1.83 19.78 6.85
N MET A 28 -1.68 20.18 8.12
CA MET A 28 -1.99 19.35 9.28
C MET A 28 -3.44 18.84 9.24
N GLY A 29 -3.62 17.53 9.44
CA GLY A 29 -4.94 16.89 9.45
C GLY A 29 -5.48 16.56 8.06
N TRP A 30 -4.59 16.36 7.08
CA TRP A 30 -4.95 15.82 5.76
C TRP A 30 -5.61 14.44 5.90
N TRP A 31 -5.10 13.61 6.82
CA TRP A 31 -5.75 12.40 7.32
C TRP A 31 -5.53 12.25 8.82
N LEU A 32 -6.44 11.52 9.45
CA LEU A 32 -6.46 11.22 10.88
C LEU A 32 -6.88 9.76 11.04
N SER A 33 -6.20 9.02 11.93
CA SER A 33 -6.68 7.71 12.41
C SER A 33 -6.64 7.66 13.93
N SER A 34 -7.68 7.04 14.50
CA SER A 34 -7.87 6.92 15.96
C SER A 34 -8.54 5.60 16.28
N ARG A 35 -8.00 4.48 15.78
CA ARG A 35 -8.65 3.16 15.87
C ARG A 35 -7.93 2.14 16.76
N GLY A 36 -6.77 2.48 17.33
CA GLY A 36 -5.99 1.55 18.12
C GLY A 36 -5.29 2.19 19.33
N ASP A 37 -4.84 1.31 20.20
CA ASP A 37 -4.08 1.57 21.43
C ASP A 37 -2.65 1.09 21.18
N THR A 38 -1.75 2.03 20.95
CA THR A 38 -0.36 1.81 20.49
C THR A 38 0.62 1.63 21.65
N ASP A 39 0.21 1.99 22.88
CA ASP A 39 1.01 1.85 24.10
C ASP A 39 0.42 0.87 25.13
N GLY A 40 -0.74 0.27 24.83
CA GLY A 40 -1.38 -0.79 25.60
C GLY A 40 -2.04 -0.31 26.89
N ASP A 41 -2.36 0.99 27.01
CA ASP A 41 -2.88 1.60 28.24
C ASP A 41 -4.42 1.48 28.37
N GLY A 42 -5.08 0.95 27.34
CA GLY A 42 -6.53 0.76 27.25
C GLY A 42 -7.28 1.96 26.67
N TYR A 43 -6.59 3.01 26.22
CA TYR A 43 -7.17 4.17 25.56
C TYR A 43 -6.74 4.23 24.10
N THR A 44 -7.65 4.73 23.25
CA THR A 44 -7.35 4.89 21.83
C THR A 44 -6.48 6.11 21.59
N ASP A 45 -5.42 5.93 20.81
CA ASP A 45 -4.48 6.96 20.42
C ASP A 45 -4.89 7.68 19.14
N LEU A 46 -4.19 8.77 18.84
CA LEU A 46 -4.46 9.62 17.69
C LEU A 46 -3.21 9.77 16.82
N LEU A 47 -3.29 9.25 15.59
CA LEU A 47 -2.30 9.47 14.54
C LEU A 47 -2.75 10.61 13.63
N VAL A 48 -1.89 11.63 13.51
CA VAL A 48 -2.17 12.84 12.74
C VAL A 48 -1.20 12.95 11.58
N ALA A 49 -1.72 12.92 10.36
CA ALA A 49 -0.91 13.09 9.17
C ALA A 49 -0.68 14.57 8.80
N SER A 50 0.43 14.81 8.15
CA SER A 50 0.92 16.13 7.76
C SER A 50 1.59 16.03 6.39
N ALA A 51 0.85 15.59 5.37
CA ALA A 51 1.43 15.24 4.07
C ALA A 51 2.09 16.41 3.30
N GLY A 52 1.86 17.67 3.68
CA GLY A 52 2.31 18.83 2.91
C GLY A 52 1.68 18.89 1.51
N ALA A 53 1.76 20.04 0.84
CA ALA A 53 1.35 20.14 -0.58
C ALA A 53 2.53 19.97 -1.55
N ARG A 54 3.76 20.16 -1.06
CA ARG A 54 5.05 20.17 -1.78
C ARG A 54 6.26 19.99 -0.82
N GLY A 55 6.25 18.95 0.00
CA GLY A 55 7.27 18.74 1.03
C GLY A 55 7.46 17.27 1.37
N GLU A 56 8.32 16.96 2.33
CA GLU A 56 8.60 15.56 2.68
C GLU A 56 7.38 14.88 3.32
N GLY A 57 6.52 15.67 3.96
CA GLY A 57 5.36 15.17 4.70
C GLY A 57 5.77 14.45 5.99
N GLY A 58 4.80 13.88 6.68
CA GLY A 58 5.04 13.14 7.91
C GLY A 58 3.78 12.83 8.71
N ALA A 59 3.99 12.29 9.90
CA ALA A 59 2.92 12.02 10.86
C ALA A 59 3.40 12.21 12.30
N ALA A 60 2.43 12.43 13.19
CA ALA A 60 2.66 12.55 14.63
C ALA A 60 1.63 11.71 15.40
N LEU A 61 2.10 10.94 16.38
CA LEU A 61 1.28 10.12 17.26
C LEU A 61 1.10 10.83 18.61
N TYR A 62 -0.15 10.92 19.05
CA TYR A 62 -0.55 11.48 20.32
C TYR A 62 -1.29 10.42 21.11
N LEU A 63 -0.83 10.16 22.34
CA LEU A 63 -1.46 9.16 23.19
C LEU A 63 -2.82 9.62 23.70
N GLY A 64 -3.75 8.67 23.73
CA GLY A 64 -4.99 8.74 24.46
C GLY A 64 -4.74 8.69 25.97
N GLY A 65 -5.82 8.79 26.73
CA GLY A 65 -5.73 8.64 28.17
C GLY A 65 -7.00 9.09 28.88
N VAL A 66 -7.01 8.92 30.20
CA VAL A 66 -8.15 9.29 31.06
C VAL A 66 -8.55 10.78 30.95
N ALA A 67 -7.58 11.65 30.63
CA ALA A 67 -7.81 13.08 30.45
C ALA A 67 -8.17 13.46 28.99
N GLY A 68 -8.28 12.47 28.10
CA GLY A 68 -8.34 12.66 26.66
C GLY A 68 -6.95 12.61 26.01
N VAL A 69 -6.90 12.95 24.72
CA VAL A 69 -5.68 12.92 23.91
C VAL A 69 -4.66 13.96 24.41
N GLY A 70 -3.41 13.53 24.60
CA GLY A 70 -2.29 14.40 24.95
C GLY A 70 -2.00 15.45 23.88
N THR A 71 -1.46 16.61 24.28
CA THR A 71 -1.15 17.69 23.33
C THR A 71 0.29 17.66 22.81
N THR A 72 1.11 16.76 23.34
CA THR A 72 2.51 16.57 22.95
C THR A 72 2.61 15.24 22.24
N PRO A 73 3.18 15.19 21.02
CA PRO A 73 3.35 13.93 20.33
C PRO A 73 4.39 13.08 21.06
N VAL A 74 4.12 11.79 21.20
CA VAL A 74 5.09 10.82 21.74
C VAL A 74 6.01 10.30 20.65
N TRP A 75 5.56 10.37 19.41
CA TRP A 75 6.32 9.95 18.25
C TRP A 75 6.01 10.85 17.05
N THR A 76 7.03 11.09 16.23
CA THR A 76 6.92 11.86 14.99
C THR A 76 7.83 11.25 13.95
N VAL A 77 7.35 11.20 12.71
CA VAL A 77 8.16 10.84 11.55
C VAL A 77 8.03 11.91 10.47
N ARG A 78 9.08 12.07 9.68
CA ARG A 78 9.11 12.91 8.49
C ARG A 78 9.61 12.07 7.32
N GLY A 79 9.09 12.37 6.14
CA GLY A 79 9.71 11.89 4.91
C GLY A 79 11.16 12.36 4.82
N THR A 80 11.93 11.69 3.97
CA THR A 80 13.36 11.94 3.76
C THR A 80 13.66 12.62 2.42
N GLN A 81 12.67 12.72 1.54
CA GLN A 81 12.80 13.29 0.20
C GLN A 81 11.82 14.46 -0.03
N ASP A 82 12.26 15.46 -0.79
CA ASP A 82 11.39 16.52 -1.28
C ASP A 82 10.24 15.92 -2.11
N ASP A 83 9.02 16.40 -1.90
CA ASP A 83 7.79 15.93 -2.57
C ASP A 83 7.44 14.44 -2.32
N GLU A 84 8.01 13.80 -1.29
CA GLU A 84 7.64 12.43 -0.87
C GLU A 84 6.17 12.34 -0.43
N LEU A 85 5.70 13.40 0.24
CA LEU A 85 4.34 13.50 0.75
C LEU A 85 3.98 12.33 1.69
N LEU A 86 4.92 11.94 2.57
CA LEU A 86 4.67 10.91 3.58
C LEU A 86 3.46 11.29 4.45
N GLY A 87 2.63 10.29 4.77
CA GLY A 87 1.38 10.52 5.49
C GLY A 87 0.24 10.97 4.56
N THR A 88 0.33 10.72 3.26
CA THR A 88 -0.82 10.90 2.36
C THR A 88 -1.98 9.99 2.66
N THR A 89 -1.75 8.83 3.25
CA THR A 89 -2.75 8.13 4.05
C THR A 89 -2.06 7.58 5.30
N VAL A 90 -2.81 7.47 6.40
CA VAL A 90 -2.32 6.90 7.66
C VAL A 90 -3.40 6.03 8.27
N ASP A 91 -3.01 4.93 8.91
CA ASP A 91 -3.90 4.11 9.72
C ASP A 91 -3.20 3.50 10.94
N ILE A 92 -4.00 3.17 11.95
CA ILE A 92 -3.60 2.34 13.09
C ILE A 92 -4.26 0.99 12.85
N GLY A 93 -3.52 0.05 12.25
CA GLY A 93 -4.04 -1.20 11.66
C GLY A 93 -4.36 -2.31 12.66
N GLY A 94 -4.09 -2.06 13.95
CA GLY A 94 -4.11 -3.09 14.99
C GLY A 94 -2.75 -3.76 15.15
N ASP A 95 -2.67 -4.74 16.05
CA ASP A 95 -1.44 -5.49 16.35
C ASP A 95 -1.17 -6.56 15.28
N VAL A 96 -0.27 -6.26 14.34
CA VAL A 96 0.05 -7.15 13.22
C VAL A 96 1.11 -8.19 13.57
N ASN A 97 1.87 -7.98 14.66
CA ASN A 97 2.99 -8.83 15.04
C ASN A 97 2.67 -9.74 16.26
N GLY A 98 1.56 -9.51 16.95
CA GLY A 98 1.07 -10.25 18.11
C GLY A 98 1.72 -9.89 19.44
N ASP A 99 2.31 -8.69 19.58
CA ASP A 99 3.00 -8.24 20.79
C ASP A 99 2.11 -7.51 21.81
N GLY A 100 0.86 -7.22 21.43
CA GLY A 100 -0.15 -6.56 22.25
C GLY A 100 -0.27 -5.06 22.04
N PHE A 101 0.49 -4.46 21.12
CA PHE A 101 0.42 -3.03 20.79
C PHE A 101 -0.10 -2.82 19.36
N ALA A 102 -0.95 -1.81 19.15
CA ALA A 102 -1.42 -1.51 17.80
C ALA A 102 -0.31 -0.88 16.94
N ASP A 103 -0.17 -1.36 15.71
CA ASP A 103 0.84 -0.92 14.75
C ASP A 103 0.30 0.19 13.80
N LEU A 104 1.22 0.93 13.18
CA LEU A 104 0.92 2.11 12.37
C LEU A 104 1.35 1.89 10.93
N LEU A 105 0.46 2.22 9.99
CA LEU A 105 0.71 2.18 8.56
C LEU A 105 0.66 3.60 7.99
N LEU A 106 1.72 4.02 7.31
CA LEU A 106 1.80 5.29 6.60
C LEU A 106 2.03 5.03 5.12
N THR A 107 1.46 5.86 4.25
CA THR A 107 1.79 5.84 2.81
C THR A 107 2.27 7.19 2.31
N ALA A 108 3.14 7.13 1.31
CA ALA A 108 3.67 8.24 0.55
C ALA A 108 3.36 8.01 -0.92
N TRP A 109 2.28 8.61 -1.44
CA TRP A 109 1.83 8.41 -2.83
C TRP A 109 2.77 8.97 -3.91
N ALA A 110 3.63 9.95 -3.59
CA ALA A 110 4.44 10.68 -4.56
C ALA A 110 5.95 10.39 -4.44
N SER A 111 6.34 9.50 -3.52
CA SER A 111 7.73 9.09 -3.33
C SER A 111 8.33 8.52 -4.62
N SER A 112 9.60 8.82 -4.87
CA SER A 112 10.32 8.43 -6.08
C SER A 112 11.71 7.87 -5.74
N ASN A 113 11.87 6.54 -5.69
CA ASN A 113 13.14 5.83 -5.44
C ASN A 113 13.61 5.01 -6.66
N GLY A 114 13.87 5.70 -7.76
CA GLY A 114 14.34 5.11 -9.02
C GLY A 114 13.28 5.08 -10.12
N GLN A 115 12.00 5.19 -9.76
CA GLN A 115 10.89 5.48 -10.66
C GLN A 115 10.09 6.68 -10.16
N ALA A 116 9.54 7.48 -11.08
CA ALA A 116 8.77 8.67 -10.72
C ALA A 116 7.42 8.28 -10.11
N GLU A 117 7.10 8.87 -8.95
CA GLU A 117 5.81 8.73 -8.23
C GLU A 117 5.43 7.26 -7.97
N GLU A 118 6.39 6.40 -7.68
CA GLU A 118 6.09 4.98 -7.43
C GLU A 118 5.34 4.79 -6.11
N GLY A 119 5.63 5.66 -5.16
CA GLY A 119 5.03 5.63 -3.84
C GLY A 119 5.45 4.42 -3.02
N HIS A 120 5.35 4.56 -1.71
CA HIS A 120 5.72 3.52 -0.77
C HIS A 120 4.79 3.50 0.44
N ALA A 121 4.81 2.37 1.16
CA ALA A 121 4.16 2.25 2.46
C ALA A 121 5.16 1.79 3.52
N GLU A 122 4.97 2.32 4.73
CA GLU A 122 5.83 2.11 5.88
C GLU A 122 4.99 1.60 7.05
N LEU A 123 5.43 0.48 7.64
CA LEU A 123 4.87 -0.09 8.85
C LEU A 123 5.79 0.21 10.03
N TYR A 124 5.23 0.85 11.05
CA TYR A 124 5.88 1.11 12.33
C TYR A 124 5.19 0.28 13.40
N LEU A 125 5.98 -0.48 14.17
CA LEU A 125 5.44 -1.32 15.22
C LEU A 125 5.12 -0.49 16.47
N GLY A 126 3.96 -0.74 17.07
CA GLY A 126 3.56 -0.19 18.35
C GLY A 126 4.47 -0.68 19.47
N ALA A 127 4.57 0.12 20.55
CA ALA A 127 5.32 -0.25 21.75
C ALA A 127 4.94 0.68 22.91
N ALA A 128 5.16 0.21 24.14
CA ALA A 128 4.88 0.98 25.35
C ALA A 128 5.57 2.36 25.44
N ASP A 129 6.76 2.51 24.83
CA ASP A 129 7.50 3.79 24.77
C ASP A 129 7.23 4.57 23.47
N GLY A 130 6.26 4.11 22.68
CA GLY A 130 5.99 4.57 21.32
C GLY A 130 6.82 3.84 20.24
N PRO A 131 6.46 4.00 18.96
CA PRO A 131 7.13 3.32 17.86
C PRO A 131 8.60 3.72 17.70
N ALA A 132 9.39 2.86 17.04
CA ALA A 132 10.74 3.21 16.63
C ALA A 132 10.75 4.34 15.59
N GLY A 133 11.88 5.05 15.46
CA GLY A 133 12.03 6.11 14.44
C GLY A 133 12.22 5.60 13.00
N GLU A 134 12.49 4.31 12.84
CA GLU A 134 12.68 3.66 11.54
C GLU A 134 11.55 2.63 11.33
N PRO A 135 11.06 2.43 10.10
CA PRO A 135 10.01 1.47 9.82
C PRO A 135 10.51 0.03 10.02
N ALA A 136 9.67 -0.81 10.61
CA ALA A 136 9.94 -2.25 10.73
C ALA A 136 9.80 -2.97 9.38
N TRP A 137 8.96 -2.43 8.51
CA TRP A 137 8.81 -2.88 7.14
C TRP A 137 8.53 -1.69 6.23
N LEU A 138 9.16 -1.69 5.06
CA LEU A 138 8.99 -0.70 4.00
C LEU A 138 8.76 -1.44 2.70
N VAL A 139 7.72 -1.04 1.97
CA VAL A 139 7.41 -1.58 0.64
C VAL A 139 7.31 -0.47 -0.38
N GLU A 140 7.98 -0.66 -1.50
CA GLU A 140 7.94 0.22 -2.67
C GLU A 140 7.26 -0.54 -3.80
N THR A 141 6.42 0.14 -4.58
CA THR A 141 5.70 -0.49 -5.69
C THR A 141 6.60 -0.89 -6.85
N ASN A 142 7.78 -0.26 -6.97
CA ASN A 142 8.68 -0.42 -8.11
C ASN A 142 7.92 -0.30 -9.46
N GLN A 143 6.98 0.66 -9.53
CA GLN A 143 6.16 0.94 -10.71
C GLN A 143 5.84 2.44 -10.78
N VAL A 144 5.98 3.08 -11.95
CA VAL A 144 5.65 4.51 -12.14
C VAL A 144 4.16 4.77 -11.83
N ALA A 145 3.88 5.75 -10.98
CA ALA A 145 2.52 6.22 -10.64
C ALA A 145 1.59 5.15 -10.02
N ALA A 146 2.15 4.15 -9.31
CA ALA A 146 1.38 3.01 -8.81
C ALA A 146 0.54 3.29 -7.55
N ASN A 147 0.65 4.48 -6.94
CA ASN A 147 -0.24 4.96 -5.86
C ASN A 147 -0.54 3.88 -4.79
N VAL A 148 0.35 3.69 -3.81
CA VAL A 148 0.04 2.82 -2.67
C VAL A 148 -1.15 3.39 -1.89
N GLY A 149 -2.28 2.70 -1.95
CA GLY A 149 -3.57 3.14 -1.40
C GLY A 149 -4.69 3.35 -2.43
N SER A 150 -4.43 3.18 -3.73
CA SER A 150 -5.50 3.04 -4.71
C SER A 150 -6.12 1.64 -4.60
N ALA A 151 -7.45 1.58 -4.56
CA ALA A 151 -8.21 0.35 -4.36
C ALA A 151 -7.67 -0.78 -5.24
N ALA A 152 -7.44 -1.96 -4.62
CA ALA A 152 -7.27 -3.20 -5.37
C ALA A 152 -8.35 -3.25 -6.46
N PHE A 153 -7.95 -3.47 -7.71
CA PHE A 153 -8.94 -3.59 -8.78
C PHE A 153 -9.88 -4.73 -8.37
N VAL A 154 -11.19 -4.50 -8.50
CA VAL A 154 -12.15 -5.59 -8.34
C VAL A 154 -11.75 -6.68 -9.35
N GLY A 155 -11.41 -7.88 -8.87
CA GLY A 155 -10.90 -8.98 -9.70
C GLY A 155 -9.38 -9.14 -9.79
N ASP A 156 -8.58 -8.24 -9.20
CA ASP A 156 -7.12 -8.41 -9.03
C ASP A 156 -6.89 -9.12 -7.70
N LEU A 157 -6.67 -10.43 -7.78
CA LEU A 157 -6.63 -11.35 -6.64
C LEU A 157 -5.21 -11.61 -6.17
N ASP A 158 -4.21 -11.50 -7.05
CA ASP A 158 -2.79 -11.67 -6.69
C ASP A 158 -2.08 -10.34 -6.34
N GLY A 159 -2.72 -9.20 -6.61
CA GLY A 159 -2.22 -7.88 -6.28
C GLY A 159 -1.10 -7.41 -7.19
N ASP A 160 -0.96 -7.98 -8.40
CA ASP A 160 0.05 -7.57 -9.36
C ASP A 160 -0.31 -6.28 -10.13
N GLY A 161 -1.51 -5.73 -9.87
CA GLY A 161 -2.00 -4.52 -10.49
C GLY A 161 -2.59 -4.73 -11.88
N PHE A 162 -2.87 -5.98 -12.27
CA PHE A 162 -3.46 -6.34 -13.55
C PHE A 162 -4.40 -7.54 -13.46
N VAL A 163 -5.68 -7.33 -13.77
CA VAL A 163 -6.66 -8.42 -13.82
C VAL A 163 -6.45 -9.28 -15.07
N GLY A 164 -5.90 -10.47 -14.88
CA GLY A 164 -5.48 -11.35 -15.95
C GLY A 164 -5.56 -12.84 -15.63
N ILE A 165 -4.69 -13.59 -16.32
CA ILE A 165 -4.73 -15.05 -16.28
C ILE A 165 -4.33 -15.62 -14.93
N THR A 166 -3.52 -14.89 -14.16
CA THR A 166 -3.10 -15.28 -12.82
C THR A 166 -4.27 -15.20 -11.84
N ASP A 167 -5.09 -14.16 -11.89
CA ASP A 167 -6.32 -14.04 -11.09
C ASP A 167 -7.35 -15.10 -11.44
N LEU A 168 -7.56 -15.34 -12.74
CA LEU A 168 -8.45 -16.40 -13.19
C LEU A 168 -8.00 -17.76 -12.66
N ASN A 169 -6.70 -18.01 -12.59
CA ASN A 169 -6.18 -19.26 -12.04
C ASN A 169 -6.41 -19.37 -10.53
N ILE A 170 -6.49 -18.26 -9.78
CA ILE A 170 -6.83 -18.28 -8.35
C ILE A 170 -8.28 -18.75 -8.14
N VAL A 171 -9.24 -18.17 -8.88
CA VAL A 171 -10.65 -18.59 -8.81
C VAL A 171 -10.81 -20.05 -9.25
N LEU A 172 -10.19 -20.43 -10.35
CA LEU A 172 -10.29 -21.80 -10.86
C LEU A 172 -9.57 -22.83 -9.98
N GLY A 173 -8.51 -22.42 -9.28
CA GLY A 173 -7.76 -23.26 -8.34
C GLY A 173 -8.58 -23.65 -7.11
N ASN A 174 -9.50 -22.78 -6.69
CA ASN A 174 -10.38 -22.99 -5.53
C ASN A 174 -11.84 -23.23 -5.94
N TRP A 175 -12.11 -23.57 -7.20
CA TRP A 175 -13.48 -23.73 -7.70
C TRP A 175 -14.34 -24.69 -6.87
N ASN A 176 -15.54 -24.25 -6.50
CA ASN A 176 -16.50 -25.01 -5.72
C ASN A 176 -15.94 -25.45 -4.35
N GLN A 177 -15.11 -24.60 -3.73
CA GLN A 177 -14.64 -24.73 -2.36
C GLN A 177 -15.31 -23.69 -1.45
N ASN A 178 -15.47 -24.06 -0.18
CA ASN A 178 -15.74 -23.08 0.87
C ASN A 178 -14.40 -22.52 1.35
N VAL A 179 -14.30 -21.20 1.43
CA VAL A 179 -13.06 -20.49 1.78
C VAL A 179 -13.33 -19.45 2.87
N THR A 180 -12.30 -18.74 3.31
CA THR A 180 -12.47 -17.62 4.24
C THR A 180 -13.20 -16.49 3.51
N PRO A 181 -14.35 -16.01 4.02
CA PRO A 181 -15.12 -14.98 3.33
C PRO A 181 -14.29 -13.72 3.04
N GLY A 182 -14.24 -13.34 1.77
CA GLY A 182 -13.61 -12.10 1.31
C GLY A 182 -12.09 -12.16 1.24
N ASN A 183 -11.51 -13.37 1.23
CA ASN A 183 -10.09 -13.57 0.99
C ASN A 183 -9.81 -13.71 -0.51
N PRO A 184 -9.27 -12.67 -1.18
CA PRO A 184 -9.05 -12.69 -2.63
C PRO A 184 -8.04 -13.75 -3.06
N LEU A 185 -7.04 -14.06 -2.22
CA LEU A 185 -6.04 -15.10 -2.50
C LEU A 185 -6.62 -16.52 -2.49
N GLU A 186 -7.81 -16.69 -1.91
CA GLU A 186 -8.56 -17.94 -1.93
C GLU A 186 -9.63 -17.96 -3.05
N GLY A 187 -9.73 -16.90 -3.86
CA GLY A 187 -10.63 -16.84 -5.01
C GLY A 187 -12.06 -16.42 -4.69
N ASP A 188 -12.31 -15.79 -3.52
CA ASP A 188 -13.61 -15.25 -3.10
C ASP A 188 -13.55 -13.71 -2.99
N PRO A 189 -13.52 -12.97 -4.12
CA PRO A 189 -13.64 -11.52 -4.13
C PRO A 189 -15.00 -11.00 -3.66
N ASN A 190 -16.07 -11.79 -3.80
CA ASN A 190 -17.43 -11.31 -3.51
C ASN A 190 -17.78 -11.38 -2.01
N GLY A 191 -17.08 -12.23 -1.26
CA GLY A 191 -17.14 -12.34 0.19
C GLY A 191 -18.24 -13.25 0.74
N ASP A 192 -18.81 -14.14 -0.05
CA ASP A 192 -19.87 -15.06 0.38
C ASP A 192 -19.33 -16.36 1.01
N GLY A 193 -18.01 -16.57 1.00
CA GLY A 193 -17.33 -17.73 1.55
C GLY A 193 -17.39 -18.97 0.65
N PHE A 194 -17.80 -18.83 -0.60
CA PHE A 194 -17.85 -19.92 -1.56
C PHE A 194 -17.36 -19.48 -2.95
N VAL A 195 -16.34 -20.16 -3.47
CA VAL A 195 -15.79 -19.85 -4.78
C VAL A 195 -16.67 -20.44 -5.89
N GLY A 196 -17.39 -19.57 -6.59
CA GLY A 196 -18.43 -19.90 -7.54
C GLY A 196 -18.41 -19.09 -8.82
N ILE A 197 -19.54 -19.12 -9.53
CA ILE A 197 -19.69 -18.42 -10.81
C ILE A 197 -19.74 -16.91 -10.63
N GLU A 198 -20.18 -16.47 -9.44
CA GLU A 198 -20.21 -15.09 -8.99
C GLU A 198 -18.79 -14.51 -8.96
N ASP A 199 -17.83 -15.20 -8.35
CA ASP A 199 -16.41 -14.79 -8.29
C ASP A 199 -15.74 -14.76 -9.65
N LEU A 200 -16.04 -15.78 -10.48
CA LEU A 200 -15.55 -15.82 -11.84
C LEU A 200 -16.07 -14.64 -12.66
N ASN A 201 -17.34 -14.28 -12.49
CA ASN A 201 -17.91 -13.13 -13.19
C ASN A 201 -17.28 -11.81 -12.72
N GLU A 202 -16.81 -11.74 -11.48
CA GLU A 202 -16.13 -10.56 -10.94
C GLU A 202 -14.72 -10.38 -11.54
N VAL A 203 -13.94 -11.46 -11.65
CA VAL A 203 -12.64 -11.44 -12.36
C VAL A 203 -12.83 -11.16 -13.85
N LEU A 204 -13.74 -11.87 -14.51
CA LEU A 204 -13.98 -11.68 -15.95
C LEU A 204 -14.61 -10.33 -16.29
N GLY A 205 -15.41 -9.77 -15.38
CA GLY A 205 -16.02 -8.45 -15.52
C GLY A 205 -15.00 -7.32 -15.56
N ASN A 206 -13.81 -7.56 -14.99
CA ASN A 206 -12.71 -6.61 -14.92
C ASN A 206 -11.48 -7.04 -15.74
N TRP A 207 -11.64 -8.00 -16.66
CA TRP A 207 -10.53 -8.53 -17.44
C TRP A 207 -9.72 -7.46 -18.20
N ASN A 208 -8.39 -7.51 -18.11
CA ASN A 208 -7.43 -6.52 -18.58
C ASN A 208 -7.52 -5.14 -17.89
N ALA A 209 -8.16 -5.02 -16.72
CA ALA A 209 -8.02 -3.82 -15.91
C ALA A 209 -6.59 -3.72 -15.37
N GLY A 210 -6.09 -2.50 -15.20
CA GLY A 210 -4.75 -2.25 -14.69
C GLY A 210 -3.64 -2.26 -15.75
N THR A 211 -2.39 -2.40 -15.31
CA THR A 211 -1.20 -2.33 -16.17
C THR A 211 -0.54 -3.70 -16.26
N PRO A 212 -0.51 -4.34 -17.45
CA PRO A 212 0.05 -5.68 -17.57
C PRO A 212 1.52 -5.72 -17.12
N PRO A 213 1.94 -6.75 -16.36
CA PRO A 213 3.33 -6.91 -16.00
C PRO A 213 4.21 -7.00 -17.25
N ALA A 214 5.42 -6.45 -17.17
CA ALA A 214 6.34 -6.39 -18.31
C ALA A 214 6.61 -7.80 -18.85
N GLN A 215 6.19 -8.06 -20.10
CA GLN A 215 6.48 -9.33 -20.75
C GLN A 215 8.00 -9.45 -20.93
N THR A 216 8.60 -10.46 -20.30
CA THR A 216 9.99 -10.80 -20.59
C THR A 216 10.08 -11.12 -22.09
N ALA A 217 10.91 -10.37 -22.82
CA ALA A 217 11.07 -10.57 -24.25
C ALA A 217 11.49 -12.02 -24.49
N VAL A 218 10.64 -12.79 -25.18
CA VAL A 218 11.00 -14.12 -25.65
C VAL A 218 12.22 -13.94 -26.56
N PRO A 219 13.38 -14.54 -26.24
CA PRO A 219 14.55 -14.43 -27.11
C PRO A 219 14.17 -14.98 -28.47
N GLU A 220 14.33 -14.18 -29.53
CA GLU A 220 14.08 -14.69 -30.87
C GLU A 220 14.94 -15.94 -31.11
N PRO A 221 14.38 -17.02 -31.70
CA PRO A 221 15.17 -18.19 -32.03
C PRO A 221 16.31 -17.74 -32.94
N ALA A 222 17.55 -18.02 -32.53
CA ALA A 222 18.75 -17.65 -33.28
C ALA A 222 18.57 -18.03 -34.75
N THR A 223 18.46 -17.02 -35.62
CA THR A 223 18.38 -17.23 -37.06
C THR A 223 19.66 -17.96 -37.48
N LEU A 224 19.54 -19.25 -37.79
CA LEU A 224 20.62 -20.07 -38.28
C LEU A 224 20.99 -19.57 -39.69
N LEU A 225 21.98 -18.69 -39.79
CA LEU A 225 22.55 -18.23 -41.05
C LEU A 225 23.23 -19.41 -41.76
N LEU A 226 22.49 -20.08 -42.65
CA LEU A 226 23.04 -21.06 -43.58
C LEU A 226 23.84 -20.31 -44.66
N PHE A 227 25.15 -20.15 -44.47
CA PHE A 227 26.04 -19.64 -45.51
C PHE A 227 26.15 -20.68 -46.65
N GLY A 228 25.46 -20.42 -47.76
CA GLY A 228 25.64 -21.16 -49.00
C GLY A 228 27.03 -20.90 -49.59
N ALA A 229 27.90 -21.91 -49.54
CA ALA A 229 29.19 -21.88 -50.23
C ALA A 229 29.00 -22.16 -51.74
N GLY A 230 28.78 -21.10 -52.53
CA GLY A 230 28.85 -21.14 -53.98
C GLY A 230 30.25 -20.74 -54.47
N VAL A 231 31.20 -21.67 -54.54
CA VAL A 231 32.49 -21.43 -55.20
C VAL A 231 32.37 -21.78 -56.69
N ALA A 232 32.37 -20.74 -57.53
CA ALA A 232 32.50 -20.83 -58.97
C ALA A 232 33.91 -21.31 -59.36
N ALA A 233 34.04 -22.57 -59.78
CA ALA A 233 35.25 -23.06 -60.44
C ALA A 233 35.13 -22.82 -61.96
N GLY A 234 35.89 -21.85 -62.45
CA GLY A 234 36.01 -21.53 -63.87
C GLY A 234 36.61 -22.69 -64.66
N LEU A 235 35.88 -23.16 -65.67
CA LEU A 235 36.40 -24.02 -66.73
C LEU A 235 37.44 -23.25 -67.56
N ARG A 236 38.73 -23.57 -67.34
CA ARG A 236 39.79 -23.29 -68.31
C ARG A 236 39.61 -24.21 -69.52
N ARG A 237 39.29 -23.62 -70.67
CA ARG A 237 39.35 -24.28 -71.98
C ARG A 237 40.81 -24.57 -72.34
N ARG A 238 41.16 -25.84 -72.54
CA ARG A 238 42.36 -26.29 -73.28
C ARG A 238 41.98 -27.40 -74.24
N MET A 239 41.94 -27.04 -75.52
CA MET A 239 42.46 -27.70 -76.73
C MET A 239 41.66 -27.20 -77.94
#